data_AF-A0A7Y2MS89-F1
#
_entry.id   AF-A0A7Y2MS89-F1
#
_cell.length_a   1.000
_cell.length_b   1.000
_cell.length_c   1.000
_cell.angle_alpha   90.00
_cell.angle_beta   90.00
_cell.angle_gamma   90.00
#
_symmetry.space_group_name_H-M   'P 1'
#
loop_
_entity.id
_entity.type
_entity.pdbx_description
1 polymer ?
#
loop_
_entity_poly.entity_id
_entity_poly.type
_entity_poly.pdbx_seq_one_letter_code
_entity_poly.pdbx_strand_id
1 'polypeptide(L)'
;MQTKHIIYILLIIGTLSCEDEIEYGFDEFYDAYLVDEIYLEADKSIFFDGDDPVEFTVRSNEESTEIDIFYFDAVIVVNDTDTLEGKTFLPTESGRYTFKAVVNNLESNVIPVDYVDRKDISTLSFEYEGYDLLTTHPWSKAGDFILNGTLNGSPRIVDFTKSSIPIKFSDGSSTIERRDYRFSQPGTFEAWAEVNGMKTNSITFTVREKKEYEPIEMEIIFHYIKSDPVHSEIERAIASYNEIFTNPSPKQVGTFLSNQWENPNIVNTNMSFRLATQTPDGNTLATPGVRSATAPAEDITTVEQLYDIVKLNNWDPNKYINIYVGPLSIPPSASLPVLEQERLTGLKTADSDEVFGNDTLNYIFNGDTPYNSNMLGRFWGLYSNYDEVNNFPVPGSNCPGIVQAVQTSFSINGMCMDDFCSDTYSYLSRSAPFFDAIGVHDLAVVGDTIPSECFQIARDCNGSSTIFKVKNIMDDPGVDKEFVDNNAQLTARRTRNEITYDQRERMRFVIDHAINRPTPRNQ
;
A
#
# COMPACT_ATOMS: atom_id res chain seq x y z
N MET A 1 -20.66 -26.56 -37.47
CA MET A 1 -22.07 -26.66 -37.06
C MET A 1 -22.06 -26.82 -35.56
N GLN A 2 -22.37 -25.74 -34.82
CA GLN A 2 -22.62 -25.83 -33.38
C GLN A 2 -23.99 -26.49 -33.21
N THR A 3 -24.02 -27.60 -32.48
CA THR A 3 -25.26 -28.28 -32.09
C THR A 3 -25.85 -27.49 -30.92
N LYS A 4 -27.04 -26.91 -31.10
CA LYS A 4 -27.75 -26.17 -30.03
C LYS A 4 -28.64 -27.13 -29.23
N HIS A 5 -28.71 -26.94 -27.92
CA HIS A 5 -29.51 -27.74 -27.00
C HIS A 5 -30.67 -26.91 -26.44
N ILE A 6 -31.89 -27.46 -26.43
CA ILE A 6 -33.11 -26.81 -25.92
C ILE A 6 -33.45 -27.40 -24.55
N ILE A 7 -33.64 -26.55 -23.54
CA ILE A 7 -34.07 -26.94 -22.18
C ILE A 7 -35.49 -26.44 -21.94
N TYR A 8 -36.36 -27.30 -21.41
CA TYR A 8 -37.73 -26.93 -21.01
C TYR A 8 -37.79 -26.77 -19.49
N ILE A 9 -38.15 -25.59 -18.98
CA ILE A 9 -38.37 -25.33 -17.55
C ILE A 9 -39.87 -25.41 -17.25
N LEU A 10 -40.26 -26.28 -16.31
CA LEU A 10 -41.65 -26.62 -16.03
C LEU A 10 -42.22 -25.70 -14.93
N LEU A 11 -42.89 -24.60 -15.32
CA LEU A 11 -43.57 -23.71 -14.38
C LEU A 11 -45.08 -24.01 -14.38
N ILE A 12 -45.59 -24.69 -13.35
CA ILE A 12 -47.02 -25.05 -13.26
C ILE A 12 -47.81 -23.87 -12.67
N ILE A 13 -48.43 -23.05 -13.53
CA ILE A 13 -49.45 -22.08 -13.12
C ILE A 13 -50.82 -22.71 -13.35
N GLY A 14 -51.44 -23.21 -12.29
CA GLY A 14 -52.79 -23.78 -12.35
C GLY A 14 -53.88 -22.71 -12.28
N THR A 15 -54.41 -22.29 -13.44
CA THR A 15 -55.69 -21.57 -13.52
C THR A 15 -56.68 -22.35 -14.37
N LEU A 16 -57.69 -22.92 -13.72
CA LEU A 16 -58.84 -23.58 -14.34
C LEU A 16 -59.85 -22.53 -14.80
N SER A 17 -59.99 -22.33 -16.12
CA SER A 17 -61.07 -21.59 -16.76
C SER A 17 -61.51 -22.35 -18.01
N CYS A 18 -62.78 -22.79 -18.03
CA CYS A 18 -63.39 -23.47 -19.17
C CYS A 18 -63.80 -22.46 -20.24
N GLU A 19 -62.93 -22.19 -21.20
CA GLU A 19 -63.29 -21.65 -22.53
C GLU A 19 -62.47 -22.39 -23.60
N ASP A 20 -63.01 -22.44 -24.82
CA ASP A 20 -62.71 -23.36 -25.92
C ASP A 20 -61.22 -23.73 -26.13
N GLU A 21 -60.94 -25.03 -26.31
CA GLU A 21 -59.60 -25.60 -26.57
C GLU A 21 -59.03 -25.09 -27.90
N ILE A 22 -58.26 -24.01 -27.85
CA ILE A 22 -57.23 -23.72 -28.83
C ILE A 22 -56.04 -24.62 -28.46
N GLU A 23 -55.70 -25.54 -29.35
CA GLU A 23 -54.55 -26.43 -29.24
C GLU A 23 -53.27 -25.59 -29.43
N TYR A 24 -52.92 -24.83 -28.40
CA TYR A 24 -51.66 -24.09 -28.34
C TYR A 24 -50.53 -25.12 -28.22
N GLY A 25 -49.59 -25.09 -29.17
CA GLY A 25 -48.40 -25.94 -29.13
C GLY A 25 -47.64 -25.72 -27.82
N PHE A 26 -46.93 -26.74 -27.36
CA PHE A 26 -46.09 -26.67 -26.13
C PHE A 26 -45.21 -25.41 -26.11
N ASP A 27 -44.77 -24.94 -27.27
CA ASP A 27 -43.93 -23.76 -27.47
C ASP A 27 -44.56 -22.43 -26.98
N GLU A 28 -45.88 -22.37 -26.78
CA GLU A 28 -46.57 -21.16 -26.27
C GLU A 28 -46.76 -21.15 -24.75
N PHE A 29 -46.56 -22.29 -24.07
CA PHE A 29 -46.70 -22.39 -22.61
C PHE A 29 -45.37 -22.45 -21.86
N TYR A 30 -44.27 -22.75 -22.56
CA TYR A 30 -42.96 -22.88 -21.95
C TYR A 30 -41.97 -21.95 -22.65
N ASP A 31 -41.40 -21.03 -21.89
CA ASP A 31 -40.23 -20.28 -22.35
C ASP A 31 -39.09 -21.30 -22.58
N ALA A 32 -38.78 -21.55 -23.84
CA ALA A 32 -37.63 -22.34 -24.24
C ALA A 32 -36.40 -21.45 -24.20
N TYR A 33 -35.58 -21.61 -23.18
CA TYR A 33 -34.32 -20.89 -23.06
C TYR A 33 -33.22 -21.65 -23.80
N LEU A 34 -32.48 -20.95 -24.65
CA LEU A 34 -31.29 -21.48 -25.30
C LEU A 34 -30.10 -21.27 -24.37
N VAL A 35 -29.64 -22.35 -23.76
CA VAL A 35 -28.43 -22.34 -22.92
C VAL A 35 -27.24 -22.74 -23.77
N ASP A 36 -26.32 -21.81 -23.97
CA ASP A 36 -25.09 -22.05 -24.73
C ASP A 36 -23.89 -22.33 -23.80
N GLU A 37 -23.90 -21.79 -22.58
CA GLU A 37 -22.85 -21.99 -21.57
C GLU A 37 -23.41 -22.17 -20.15
N ILE A 38 -22.73 -22.98 -19.34
CA ILE A 38 -23.03 -23.16 -17.91
C ILE A 38 -21.78 -22.94 -17.06
N TYR A 39 -21.98 -22.44 -15.85
CA TYR A 39 -20.94 -22.14 -14.88
C TYR A 39 -21.28 -22.80 -13.55
N LEU A 40 -20.27 -23.44 -12.94
CA LEU A 40 -20.34 -24.04 -11.62
C LEU A 40 -19.59 -23.16 -10.63
N GLU A 41 -20.27 -22.81 -9.55
CA GLU A 41 -19.72 -22.11 -8.40
C GLU A 41 -19.85 -22.99 -7.16
N ALA A 42 -18.84 -22.97 -6.30
CA ALA A 42 -18.91 -23.52 -4.95
C ALA A 42 -18.95 -22.36 -3.94
N ASP A 43 -19.71 -22.53 -2.87
CA ASP A 43 -19.74 -21.59 -1.75
C ASP A 43 -18.39 -21.52 -1.01
N LYS A 44 -17.61 -22.61 -1.06
CA LYS A 44 -16.26 -22.72 -0.48
C LYS A 44 -15.31 -23.52 -1.38
N SER A 45 -14.06 -23.09 -1.47
CA SER A 45 -12.98 -23.79 -2.19
C SER A 45 -12.16 -24.71 -1.29
N ILE A 46 -12.26 -24.55 0.03
CA ILE A 46 -11.61 -25.40 1.04
C ILE A 46 -12.60 -25.58 2.20
N PHE A 47 -12.66 -26.77 2.76
CA PHE A 47 -13.43 -27.06 3.97
C PHE A 47 -12.85 -28.22 4.75
N PHE A 48 -13.18 -28.26 6.04
CA PHE A 48 -12.60 -29.17 7.01
C PHE A 48 -13.63 -30.19 7.51
N ASP A 49 -13.14 -31.30 8.09
CA ASP A 49 -14.00 -32.23 8.82
C ASP A 49 -14.84 -31.48 9.88
N GLY A 50 -16.16 -31.64 9.83
CA GLY A 50 -17.11 -30.96 10.72
C GLY A 50 -17.69 -29.64 10.19
N ASP A 51 -17.18 -29.11 9.07
CA ASP A 51 -17.83 -28.00 8.37
C ASP A 51 -19.15 -28.44 7.72
N ASP A 52 -20.03 -27.48 7.44
CA ASP A 52 -21.21 -27.74 6.61
C ASP A 52 -20.77 -28.25 5.22
N PRO A 53 -21.58 -29.11 4.55
CA PRO A 53 -21.30 -29.56 3.20
C PRO A 53 -21.02 -28.41 2.23
N VAL A 54 -20.19 -28.65 1.21
CA VAL A 54 -19.97 -27.70 0.12
C VAL A 54 -21.25 -27.60 -0.68
N GLU A 55 -21.78 -26.40 -0.88
CA GLU A 55 -22.96 -26.17 -1.70
C GLU A 55 -22.56 -25.63 -3.07
N PHE A 56 -23.10 -26.26 -4.11
CA PHE A 56 -22.82 -25.89 -5.48
C PHE A 56 -24.01 -25.16 -6.13
N THR A 57 -23.70 -24.05 -6.78
CA THR A 57 -24.66 -23.32 -7.61
C THR A 57 -24.26 -23.45 -9.07
N VAL A 58 -25.20 -23.84 -9.92
CA VAL A 58 -25.01 -23.87 -11.37
C VAL A 58 -25.78 -22.71 -11.98
N ARG A 59 -25.09 -21.90 -12.78
CA ARG A 59 -25.64 -20.76 -13.51
C ARG A 59 -25.52 -20.99 -15.01
N SER A 60 -26.40 -20.39 -15.80
CA SER A 60 -26.26 -20.34 -17.25
C SER A 60 -26.40 -18.91 -17.73
N ASN A 61 -25.59 -18.55 -18.72
CA ASN A 61 -25.75 -17.29 -19.44
C ASN A 61 -26.42 -17.56 -20.78
N GLU A 62 -27.51 -16.86 -21.06
CA GLU A 62 -28.05 -16.76 -22.41
C GLU A 62 -27.38 -15.58 -23.11
N GLU A 63 -26.54 -15.88 -24.12
CA GLU A 63 -25.70 -14.91 -24.84
C GLU A 63 -26.51 -13.76 -25.46
N SER A 64 -27.82 -13.94 -25.65
CA SER A 64 -28.70 -12.97 -26.30
C SER A 64 -29.48 -12.06 -25.34
N THR A 65 -29.57 -12.37 -24.05
CA THR A 65 -30.46 -11.66 -23.12
C THR A 65 -29.80 -11.19 -21.81
N GLU A 66 -28.57 -11.61 -21.50
CA GLU A 66 -27.93 -11.38 -20.17
C GLU A 66 -28.81 -11.85 -18.99
N ILE A 67 -29.79 -12.73 -19.22
CA ILE A 67 -30.64 -13.25 -18.15
C ILE A 67 -29.91 -14.43 -17.50
N ASP A 68 -29.54 -14.26 -16.24
CA ASP A 68 -29.10 -15.35 -15.38
C ASP A 68 -30.28 -16.27 -15.10
N ILE A 69 -30.26 -17.47 -15.67
CA ILE A 69 -31.24 -18.50 -15.32
C ILE A 69 -30.68 -19.29 -14.15
N PHE A 70 -31.39 -19.23 -13.04
CA PHE A 70 -31.10 -20.01 -11.85
C PHE A 70 -31.95 -21.29 -11.87
N TYR A 71 -31.37 -22.41 -11.43
CA TYR A 71 -32.07 -23.68 -11.17
C TYR A 71 -32.43 -24.54 -12.41
N PHE A 72 -31.44 -25.25 -12.94
CA PHE A 72 -31.67 -26.43 -13.79
C PHE A 72 -31.07 -27.69 -13.14
N ASP A 73 -31.65 -28.86 -13.45
CA ASP A 73 -31.21 -30.18 -12.98
C ASP A 73 -29.88 -30.55 -13.66
N ALA A 74 -28.79 -30.02 -13.10
CA ALA A 74 -27.44 -30.36 -13.50
C ALA A 74 -26.93 -31.55 -12.69
N VAL A 75 -26.25 -32.48 -13.37
CA VAL A 75 -25.49 -33.53 -12.70
C VAL A 75 -24.10 -32.97 -12.39
N ILE A 76 -23.74 -32.91 -11.11
CA ILE A 76 -22.39 -32.52 -10.71
C ILE A 76 -21.52 -33.78 -10.73
N VAL A 77 -20.46 -33.73 -11.53
CA VAL A 77 -19.46 -34.78 -11.68
C VAL A 77 -18.27 -34.46 -10.80
N VAL A 78 -17.81 -35.44 -10.01
CA VAL A 78 -16.65 -35.37 -9.11
C VAL A 78 -15.52 -36.21 -9.69
N ASN A 79 -14.31 -35.63 -9.78
CA ASN A 79 -13.09 -36.29 -10.27
C ASN A 79 -13.26 -36.96 -11.66
N ASP A 80 -14.13 -36.41 -12.51
CA ASP A 80 -14.49 -36.92 -13.84
C ASP A 80 -15.15 -38.30 -13.88
N THR A 81 -15.39 -38.96 -12.74
CA THR A 81 -15.88 -40.35 -12.69
C THR A 81 -17.20 -40.50 -11.95
N ASP A 82 -17.35 -39.80 -10.82
CA ASP A 82 -18.48 -40.00 -9.92
C ASP A 82 -19.51 -38.88 -10.07
N THR A 83 -20.77 -39.16 -9.73
CA THR A 83 -21.84 -38.15 -9.78
C THR A 83 -22.40 -37.90 -8.38
N LEU A 84 -22.63 -36.63 -8.05
CA LEU A 84 -23.27 -36.23 -6.81
C LEU A 84 -24.78 -36.40 -6.88
N GLU A 85 -25.36 -37.08 -5.89
CA GLU A 85 -26.79 -37.05 -5.64
C GLU A 85 -27.17 -35.71 -4.99
N GLY A 86 -27.41 -34.70 -5.82
CA GLY A 86 -27.79 -33.35 -5.39
C GLY A 86 -26.68 -32.31 -5.56
N LYS A 87 -26.79 -31.21 -4.80
CA LYS A 87 -25.92 -30.02 -4.91
C LYS A 87 -24.97 -29.84 -3.73
N THR A 88 -24.88 -30.82 -2.85
CA THR A 88 -24.04 -30.76 -1.65
C THR A 88 -23.00 -31.86 -1.65
N PHE A 89 -21.78 -31.58 -1.22
CA PHE A 89 -20.70 -32.56 -1.13
C PHE A 89 -20.09 -32.65 0.28
N LEU A 90 -19.97 -33.88 0.77
CA LEU A 90 -19.35 -34.23 2.04
C LEU A 90 -18.47 -35.50 1.87
N PRO A 91 -17.16 -35.34 1.60
CA PRO A 91 -16.20 -36.43 1.42
C PRO A 91 -15.82 -37.04 2.76
N THR A 92 -15.21 -38.23 2.68
CA THR A 92 -14.72 -38.98 3.85
C THR A 92 -13.20 -39.02 3.97
N GLU A 93 -12.46 -38.56 2.96
CA GLU A 93 -10.99 -38.66 2.89
C GLU A 93 -10.38 -37.34 2.44
N SER A 94 -9.30 -36.89 3.07
CA SER A 94 -8.60 -35.68 2.66
C SER A 94 -8.14 -35.75 1.21
N GLY A 95 -8.31 -34.67 0.46
CA GLY A 95 -7.89 -34.64 -0.93
C GLY A 95 -8.39 -33.42 -1.69
N ARG A 96 -7.83 -33.25 -2.90
CA ARG A 96 -8.35 -32.29 -3.88
C ARG A 96 -9.37 -32.98 -4.75
N TYR A 97 -10.59 -32.48 -4.74
CA TYR A 97 -11.68 -32.94 -5.59
C TYR A 97 -11.92 -31.92 -6.70
N THR A 98 -12.14 -32.39 -7.92
CA THR A 98 -12.53 -31.53 -9.05
C THR A 98 -14.01 -31.72 -9.35
N PHE A 99 -14.72 -30.62 -9.59
CA PHE A 99 -16.16 -30.63 -9.87
C PHE A 99 -16.44 -29.95 -11.19
N LYS A 100 -17.38 -30.52 -11.95
CA LYS A 100 -18.01 -29.86 -13.10
C LYS A 100 -19.49 -30.21 -13.15
N ALA A 101 -20.32 -29.29 -13.62
CA ALA A 101 -21.72 -29.55 -13.90
C ALA A 101 -21.88 -30.02 -15.35
N VAL A 102 -22.78 -30.98 -15.57
CA VAL A 102 -23.14 -31.48 -16.89
C VAL A 102 -24.66 -31.36 -17.10
N VAL A 103 -25.06 -30.73 -18.19
CA VAL A 103 -26.47 -30.53 -18.59
C VAL A 103 -26.60 -30.73 -20.09
N ASN A 104 -27.33 -31.75 -20.54
CA ASN A 104 -27.63 -31.99 -21.97
C ASN A 104 -26.40 -31.91 -22.91
N ASN A 105 -25.26 -32.46 -22.49
CA ASN A 105 -23.93 -32.44 -23.15
C ASN A 105 -23.12 -31.13 -23.04
N LEU A 106 -23.63 -30.11 -22.35
CA LEU A 106 -22.83 -28.96 -21.94
C LEU A 106 -22.08 -29.30 -20.66
N GLU A 107 -20.82 -28.86 -20.57
CA GLU A 107 -20.01 -28.96 -19.37
C GLU A 107 -19.68 -27.55 -18.85
N SER A 108 -19.65 -27.38 -17.53
CA SER A 108 -19.20 -26.13 -16.92
C SER A 108 -17.69 -25.99 -16.86
N ASN A 109 -17.21 -24.86 -16.34
CA ASN A 109 -15.87 -24.77 -15.77
C ASN A 109 -15.64 -25.87 -14.71
N VAL A 110 -14.38 -26.33 -14.62
CA VAL A 110 -13.94 -27.24 -13.57
C VAL A 110 -13.48 -26.41 -12.38
N ILE A 111 -14.05 -26.68 -11.20
CA ILE A 111 -13.63 -26.04 -9.95
C ILE A 111 -12.95 -27.06 -9.03
N PRO A 112 -11.80 -26.72 -8.42
CA PRO A 112 -11.20 -27.53 -7.39
C PRO A 112 -11.80 -27.18 -6.01
N VAL A 113 -12.10 -28.20 -5.21
CA VAL A 113 -12.37 -28.06 -3.78
C VAL A 113 -11.43 -28.98 -3.01
N ASP A 114 -10.69 -28.42 -2.05
CA ASP A 114 -9.81 -29.18 -1.17
C ASP A 114 -10.54 -29.52 0.14
N TYR A 115 -10.62 -30.82 0.48
CA TYR A 115 -11.12 -31.28 1.77
C TYR A 115 -9.95 -31.77 2.64
N VAL A 116 -10.00 -31.42 3.92
CA VAL A 116 -8.97 -31.78 4.88
C VAL A 116 -9.58 -32.37 6.15
N ASP A 117 -9.39 -33.67 6.35
CA ASP A 117 -9.62 -34.34 7.64
C ASP A 117 -8.58 -33.87 8.64
N ARG A 118 -9.05 -33.53 9.85
CA ARG A 118 -8.22 -33.10 10.97
C ARG A 118 -7.06 -34.07 11.26
N LYS A 119 -7.28 -35.37 11.14
CA LYS A 119 -6.28 -36.40 11.44
C LYS A 119 -5.12 -36.39 10.47
N ASP A 120 -5.33 -35.83 9.29
CA ASP A 120 -4.32 -35.75 8.25
C ASP A 120 -3.49 -34.48 8.36
N ILE A 121 -3.88 -33.47 9.14
CA ILE A 121 -3.06 -32.28 9.37
C ILE A 121 -1.90 -32.64 10.32
N SER A 122 -0.67 -32.54 9.81
CA SER A 122 0.53 -32.83 10.58
C SER A 122 1.11 -31.58 11.26
N THR A 123 1.05 -30.43 10.55
CA THR A 123 1.42 -29.12 11.09
C THR A 123 0.46 -28.06 10.59
N LEU A 124 0.21 -27.06 11.43
CA LEU A 124 -0.55 -25.86 11.09
C LEU A 124 0.27 -24.64 11.50
N SER A 125 0.63 -23.80 10.54
CA SER A 125 1.39 -22.57 10.76
C SER A 125 0.57 -21.36 10.34
N PHE A 126 0.77 -20.28 11.08
CA PHE A 126 0.13 -19.00 10.89
C PHE A 126 1.23 -17.99 10.59
N GLU A 127 1.13 -17.38 9.42
CA GLU A 127 2.01 -16.33 8.93
C GLU A 127 1.23 -15.02 8.90
N TYR A 128 1.94 -13.92 9.14
CA TYR A 128 1.36 -12.58 9.20
C TYR A 128 1.99 -11.72 8.14
N GLU A 129 1.14 -11.18 7.26
CA GLU A 129 1.50 -10.20 6.27
C GLU A 129 0.93 -8.85 6.70
N GLY A 130 1.68 -8.13 7.53
CA GLY A 130 1.26 -6.84 8.05
C GLY A 130 2.40 -6.04 8.66
N TYR A 131 2.05 -5.16 9.59
CA TYR A 131 3.00 -4.31 10.31
C TYR A 131 3.05 -4.72 11.77
N ASP A 132 4.25 -4.87 12.32
CA ASP A 132 4.45 -5.22 13.73
C ASP A 132 3.97 -4.13 14.70
N LEU A 133 3.91 -2.89 14.20
CA LEU A 133 3.37 -1.73 14.88
C LEU A 133 2.05 -1.32 14.22
N LEU A 134 1.00 -1.23 15.03
CA LEU A 134 -0.32 -0.75 14.65
C LEU A 134 -0.71 0.43 15.54
N THR A 135 -1.88 1.02 15.29
CA THR A 135 -2.44 2.09 16.12
C THR A 135 -3.91 1.85 16.42
N THR A 136 -4.46 2.58 17.40
CA THR A 136 -5.92 2.62 17.62
C THR A 136 -6.64 3.60 16.69
N HIS A 137 -6.01 4.07 15.61
CA HIS A 137 -6.70 4.91 14.63
C HIS A 137 -7.79 4.09 13.93
N PRO A 138 -8.94 4.70 13.56
CA PRO A 138 -10.02 3.97 12.95
C PRO A 138 -9.61 3.23 11.69
N TRP A 139 -8.71 3.74 10.85
CA TRP A 139 -8.24 3.08 9.62
C TRP A 139 -7.21 1.97 9.85
N SER A 140 -6.57 1.91 11.03
CA SER A 140 -5.61 0.88 11.39
C SER A 140 -6.32 -0.47 11.52
N LYS A 141 -5.91 -1.45 10.72
CA LYS A 141 -6.46 -2.81 10.73
C LYS A 141 -5.35 -3.82 10.93
N ALA A 142 -5.68 -4.95 11.52
CA ALA A 142 -4.80 -6.11 11.53
C ALA A 142 -4.46 -6.53 10.09
N GLY A 143 -3.21 -6.96 9.89
CA GLY A 143 -2.60 -7.56 8.69
C GLY A 143 -3.41 -8.69 8.05
N ASP A 144 -2.93 -9.15 6.89
CA ASP A 144 -3.42 -10.39 6.31
C ASP A 144 -2.78 -11.53 7.11
N PHE A 145 -3.54 -12.61 7.24
CA PHE A 145 -3.05 -13.80 7.91
C PHE A 145 -3.13 -14.97 6.96
N ILE A 146 -1.98 -15.60 6.75
CA ILE A 146 -1.85 -16.78 5.92
C ILE A 146 -1.79 -17.99 6.82
N LEU A 147 -2.77 -18.86 6.68
CA LEU A 147 -2.77 -20.14 7.35
C LEU A 147 -2.21 -21.18 6.38
N ASN A 148 -1.14 -21.84 6.78
CA ASN A 148 -0.48 -22.89 6.03
C ASN A 148 -0.54 -24.19 6.82
N GLY A 149 -0.64 -25.32 6.13
CA GLY A 149 -0.52 -26.61 6.80
C GLY A 149 0.05 -27.68 5.90
N THR A 150 0.55 -28.73 6.53
CA THR A 150 1.10 -29.90 5.85
C THR A 150 0.27 -31.12 6.20
N LEU A 151 0.04 -31.99 5.21
CA LEU A 151 -0.70 -33.22 5.40
C LEU A 151 0.23 -34.40 5.67
N ASN A 152 -0.18 -35.33 6.53
CA ASN A 152 0.54 -36.56 6.84
C ASN A 152 0.84 -37.33 5.55
N GLY A 153 2.12 -37.56 5.27
CA GLY A 153 2.55 -38.29 4.07
C GLY A 153 2.56 -37.46 2.77
N SER A 154 2.27 -36.16 2.83
CA SER A 154 2.37 -35.25 1.69
C SER A 154 3.25 -34.05 2.02
N PRO A 155 4.34 -33.79 1.27
CA PRO A 155 5.13 -32.56 1.44
C PRO A 155 4.41 -31.31 0.91
N ARG A 156 3.17 -31.43 0.42
CA ARG A 156 2.40 -30.31 -0.11
C ARG A 156 1.96 -29.40 1.04
N ILE A 157 2.42 -28.16 1.02
CA ILE A 157 1.85 -27.07 1.81
C ILE A 157 0.51 -26.71 1.16
N VAL A 158 -0.54 -26.71 1.95
CA VAL A 158 -1.86 -26.22 1.56
C VAL A 158 -1.99 -24.83 2.15
N ASP A 159 -2.01 -23.82 1.28
CA ASP A 159 -2.32 -22.44 1.64
C ASP A 159 -3.84 -22.34 1.82
N PHE A 160 -4.28 -22.14 3.06
CA PHE A 160 -5.70 -22.04 3.42
C PHE A 160 -6.25 -20.61 3.21
N THR A 161 -5.52 -19.75 2.50
CA THR A 161 -5.73 -18.30 2.43
C THR A 161 -7.01 -17.91 1.66
N LYS A 162 -8.06 -17.50 2.37
CA LYS A 162 -8.55 -16.11 2.42
C LYS A 162 -9.94 -15.90 3.04
N SER A 163 -10.82 -16.89 3.21
CA SER A 163 -12.26 -16.55 3.35
C SER A 163 -13.03 -16.98 4.60
N SER A 164 -12.62 -17.97 5.40
CA SER A 164 -13.56 -18.52 6.41
C SER A 164 -12.98 -18.88 7.78
N ILE A 165 -11.66 -18.88 7.97
CA ILE A 165 -11.09 -19.33 9.24
C ILE A 165 -11.12 -18.17 10.24
N PRO A 166 -11.82 -18.32 11.37
CA PRO A 166 -11.91 -17.24 12.33
C PRO A 166 -10.58 -17.01 13.05
N ILE A 167 -10.09 -15.78 12.99
CA ILE A 167 -8.84 -15.38 13.65
C ILE A 167 -9.19 -14.88 15.04
N LYS A 168 -8.52 -15.47 16.04
CA LYS A 168 -8.65 -15.09 17.44
C LYS A 168 -7.56 -14.08 17.79
N PHE A 169 -7.97 -12.98 18.39
CA PHE A 169 -7.12 -11.92 18.91
C PHE A 169 -7.26 -11.85 20.42
N SER A 170 -6.15 -11.78 21.15
CA SER A 170 -6.13 -11.64 22.61
C SER A 170 -5.19 -10.56 23.08
N ASP A 171 -5.66 -9.77 24.05
CA ASP A 171 -4.85 -8.84 24.84
C ASP A 171 -4.41 -9.47 26.19
N GLY A 172 -4.65 -10.77 26.38
CA GLY A 172 -4.45 -11.51 27.62
C GLY A 172 -5.63 -11.45 28.59
N SER A 173 -6.62 -10.60 28.34
CA SER A 173 -7.83 -10.44 29.17
C SER A 173 -9.12 -10.85 28.46
N SER A 174 -9.18 -10.67 27.14
CA SER A 174 -10.33 -10.96 26.29
C SER A 174 -9.89 -11.63 24.99
N THR A 175 -10.78 -12.42 24.38
CA THR A 175 -10.52 -13.02 23.06
C THR A 175 -11.65 -12.63 22.12
N ILE A 176 -11.29 -12.09 20.96
CA ILE A 176 -12.23 -11.65 19.92
C ILE A 176 -11.94 -12.41 18.64
N GLU A 177 -13.01 -12.79 17.95
CA GLU A 177 -12.95 -13.55 16.71
C GLU A 177 -13.55 -12.69 15.59
N ARG A 178 -12.72 -12.17 14.67
CA ARG A 178 -13.19 -11.25 13.63
C ARG A 178 -12.27 -11.14 12.43
N ARG A 179 -12.85 -11.01 11.25
CA ARG A 179 -12.16 -10.52 10.05
C ARG A 179 -11.99 -8.99 10.13
N ASP A 180 -10.89 -8.46 9.60
CA ASP A 180 -10.60 -7.02 9.57
C ASP A 180 -10.67 -6.35 10.95
N TYR A 181 -10.13 -7.01 11.97
CA TYR A 181 -10.18 -6.50 13.34
C TYR A 181 -9.45 -5.14 13.43
N ARG A 182 -10.15 -4.17 14.04
CA ARG A 182 -9.64 -2.83 14.35
C ARG A 182 -9.50 -2.71 15.85
N PHE A 183 -8.39 -2.16 16.29
CA PHE A 183 -8.05 -2.09 17.71
C PHE A 183 -8.61 -0.81 18.33
N SER A 184 -9.35 -0.95 19.41
CA SER A 184 -9.89 0.18 20.17
C SER A 184 -9.03 0.57 21.38
N GLN A 185 -8.06 -0.27 21.75
CA GLN A 185 -7.19 -0.07 22.91
C GLN A 185 -5.73 -0.37 22.53
N PRO A 186 -4.77 0.41 23.07
CA PRO A 186 -3.36 0.12 22.91
C PRO A 186 -2.95 -1.09 23.76
N GLY A 187 -1.91 -1.78 23.34
CA GLY A 187 -1.39 -2.95 24.04
C GLY A 187 -0.64 -3.90 23.12
N THR A 188 -0.16 -5.00 23.70
CA THR A 188 0.40 -6.12 22.94
C THR A 188 -0.71 -7.13 22.71
N PHE A 189 -0.89 -7.52 21.44
CA PHE A 189 -1.92 -8.47 21.06
C PHE A 189 -1.27 -9.74 20.51
N GLU A 190 -1.85 -10.87 20.86
CA GLU A 190 -1.54 -12.18 20.31
C GLU A 190 -2.66 -12.58 19.35
N ALA A 191 -2.32 -12.93 18.11
CA ALA A 191 -3.22 -13.49 17.12
C ALA A 191 -2.90 -14.95 16.82
N TRP A 192 -3.93 -15.78 16.70
CA TRP A 192 -3.81 -17.17 16.27
C TRP A 192 -5.09 -17.63 15.58
N ALA A 193 -5.01 -18.72 14.85
CA ALA A 193 -6.18 -19.43 14.37
C ALA A 193 -6.37 -20.74 15.15
N GLU A 194 -7.62 -21.16 15.29
CA GLU A 194 -7.98 -22.49 15.76
C GLU A 194 -8.80 -23.18 14.67
N VAL A 195 -8.28 -24.28 14.14
CA VAL A 195 -8.97 -25.10 13.16
C VAL A 195 -9.20 -26.46 13.78
N ASN A 196 -10.47 -26.82 14.01
CA ASN A 196 -10.87 -28.09 14.59
C ASN A 196 -10.11 -28.48 15.88
N GLY A 197 -9.89 -27.49 16.75
CA GLY A 197 -9.21 -27.67 18.04
C GLY A 197 -7.68 -27.75 17.96
N MET A 198 -7.08 -27.54 16.79
CA MET A 198 -5.65 -27.29 16.67
C MET A 198 -5.38 -25.79 16.69
N LYS A 199 -4.58 -25.35 17.67
CA LYS A 199 -4.09 -23.97 17.75
C LYS A 199 -2.84 -23.84 16.89
N THR A 200 -2.76 -22.79 16.07
CA THR A 200 -1.54 -22.45 15.33
C THR A 200 -0.42 -21.94 16.25
N ASN A 201 0.76 -21.68 15.69
CA ASN A 201 1.66 -20.71 16.32
C ASN A 201 0.96 -19.35 16.46
N SER A 202 1.47 -18.55 17.37
CA SER A 202 0.88 -17.26 17.71
C SER A 202 1.77 -16.13 17.23
N ILE A 203 1.13 -15.06 16.78
CA ILE A 203 1.79 -13.89 16.21
C ILE A 203 1.53 -12.73 17.14
N THR A 204 2.60 -12.03 17.52
CA THR A 204 2.51 -10.90 18.45
C THR A 204 2.78 -9.61 17.70
N PHE A 205 1.95 -8.60 17.92
CA PHE A 205 2.16 -7.25 17.41
C PHE A 205 1.74 -6.22 18.47
N THR A 206 2.23 -4.99 18.32
CA THR A 206 2.00 -3.91 19.28
C THR A 206 1.07 -2.85 18.70
N VAL A 207 -0.01 -2.56 19.40
CA VAL A 207 -0.95 -1.50 19.07
C VAL A 207 -0.65 -0.30 19.95
N ARG A 208 -0.34 0.84 19.32
CA ARG A 208 -0.07 2.11 19.99
C ARG A 208 -1.34 2.93 20.11
N GLU A 209 -1.37 3.83 21.08
CA GLU A 209 -2.47 4.78 21.20
C GLU A 209 -2.47 5.70 19.98
N LYS A 210 -3.66 6.00 19.44
CA LYS A 210 -3.79 7.03 18.43
C LYS A 210 -3.28 8.35 19.00
N LYS A 211 -2.55 9.12 18.19
CA LYS A 211 -2.00 10.40 18.63
C LYS A 211 -2.62 11.53 17.82
N GLU A 212 -3.22 12.46 18.52
CA GLU A 212 -3.66 13.74 17.95
C GLU A 212 -2.50 14.73 18.12
N TYR A 213 -2.12 15.39 17.03
CA TYR A 213 -1.00 16.32 17.02
C TYR A 213 -1.52 17.76 17.12
N GLU A 214 -0.75 18.63 17.79
CA GLU A 214 -1.12 20.05 17.88
C GLU A 214 -1.06 20.71 16.50
N PRO A 215 -2.04 21.59 16.15
CA PRO A 215 -2.02 22.32 14.90
C PRO A 215 -0.82 23.28 14.83
N ILE A 216 -0.08 23.25 13.73
CA ILE A 216 1.04 24.17 13.48
C ILE A 216 0.89 24.75 12.08
N GLU A 217 0.86 26.08 11.97
CA GLU A 217 0.82 26.79 10.70
C GLU A 217 2.14 27.52 10.44
N MET A 218 2.67 27.40 9.23
CA MET A 218 3.96 28.00 8.85
C MET A 218 3.85 28.81 7.56
N GLU A 219 4.63 29.89 7.48
CA GLU A 219 4.70 30.72 6.28
C GLU A 219 5.76 30.19 5.30
N ILE A 220 5.39 30.11 4.03
CA ILE A 220 6.26 29.72 2.91
C ILE A 220 6.54 30.93 2.03
N ILE A 221 7.80 31.07 1.62
CA ILE A 221 8.24 32.01 0.60
C ILE A 221 8.97 31.26 -0.52
N PHE A 222 8.51 31.45 -1.76
CA PHE A 222 9.13 30.91 -2.97
C PHE A 222 10.08 31.94 -3.58
N HIS A 223 11.35 31.57 -3.70
CA HIS A 223 12.44 32.33 -4.30
C HIS A 223 12.69 31.81 -5.72
N TYR A 224 12.18 32.53 -6.72
CA TYR A 224 12.34 32.16 -8.12
C TYR A 224 13.69 32.65 -8.66
N ILE A 225 14.47 31.71 -9.19
CA ILE A 225 15.79 31.95 -9.75
C ILE A 225 15.69 31.94 -11.27
N LYS A 226 15.85 33.11 -11.89
CA LYS A 226 15.81 33.31 -13.35
C LYS A 226 14.61 32.64 -14.06
N SER A 227 13.51 32.54 -13.35
CA SER A 227 12.28 31.93 -13.82
C SER A 227 11.13 32.83 -13.41
N ASP A 228 10.10 32.85 -14.25
CA ASP A 228 8.89 33.58 -13.94
C ASP A 228 7.96 32.70 -13.08
N PRO A 229 7.40 33.24 -12.00
CA PRO A 229 6.49 32.49 -11.16
C PRO A 229 5.18 32.19 -11.89
N VAL A 230 4.81 30.92 -11.95
CA VAL A 230 3.49 30.49 -12.40
C VAL A 230 2.57 30.44 -11.17
N HIS A 231 1.72 31.44 -10.98
CA HIS A 231 0.94 31.58 -9.74
C HIS A 231 0.03 30.38 -9.44
N SER A 232 -0.64 29.84 -10.47
CA SER A 232 -1.46 28.63 -10.33
C SER A 232 -0.65 27.43 -9.86
N GLU A 233 0.66 27.43 -10.12
CA GLU A 233 1.51 26.36 -9.64
C GLU A 233 1.79 26.48 -8.14
N ILE A 234 2.08 27.69 -7.69
CA ILE A 234 2.32 28.00 -6.29
C ILE A 234 1.10 27.69 -5.43
N GLU A 235 -0.10 28.08 -5.88
CA GLU A 235 -1.35 27.77 -5.17
C GLU A 235 -1.56 26.27 -5.02
N ARG A 236 -1.32 25.52 -6.09
CA ARG A 236 -1.42 24.07 -6.06
C ARG A 236 -0.34 23.44 -5.18
N ALA A 237 0.83 24.06 -5.04
CA ALA A 237 1.91 23.57 -4.16
C ALA A 237 1.51 23.71 -2.69
N ILE A 238 0.88 24.83 -2.33
CA ILE A 238 0.33 25.00 -0.98
C ILE A 238 -0.84 24.05 -0.74
N ALA A 239 -1.77 23.90 -1.70
CA ALA A 239 -2.86 22.94 -1.58
C ALA A 239 -2.33 21.50 -1.40
N SER A 240 -1.30 21.14 -2.16
CA SER A 240 -0.57 19.87 -2.06
C SER A 240 0.00 19.62 -0.67
N TYR A 241 0.81 20.56 -0.16
CA TYR A 241 1.43 20.40 1.15
C TYR A 241 0.37 20.30 2.25
N ASN A 242 -0.71 21.08 2.17
CA ASN A 242 -1.81 20.99 3.13
C ASN A 242 -2.59 19.68 3.03
N GLU A 243 -2.82 19.16 1.82
CA GLU A 243 -3.47 17.85 1.63
C GLU A 243 -2.64 16.72 2.26
N ILE A 244 -1.33 16.71 2.03
CA ILE A 244 -0.42 15.66 2.51
C ILE A 244 -0.17 15.76 4.02
N PHE A 245 0.13 16.97 4.53
CA PHE A 245 0.56 17.12 5.92
C PHE A 245 -0.63 17.29 6.86
N THR A 246 -1.68 18.02 6.49
CA THR A 246 -2.88 18.11 7.33
C THR A 246 -3.76 16.86 7.22
N ASN A 247 -3.55 16.00 6.20
CA ASN A 247 -4.26 14.74 5.92
C ASN A 247 -5.56 14.52 6.74
N PRO A 248 -6.61 15.35 6.52
CA PRO A 248 -7.76 15.46 7.44
C PRO A 248 -8.64 14.21 7.42
N SER A 249 -8.46 13.41 6.38
CA SER A 249 -8.93 12.05 6.30
C SER A 249 -7.81 11.36 5.53
N PRO A 250 -6.99 10.51 6.17
CA PRO A 250 -6.13 9.55 5.48
C PRO A 250 -7.01 8.74 4.57
N LYS A 251 -7.29 9.31 3.40
CA LYS A 251 -8.22 8.75 2.45
C LYS A 251 -7.46 7.58 1.89
N GLN A 252 -8.08 6.42 2.07
CA GLN A 252 -7.86 5.29 1.22
C GLN A 252 -8.02 5.80 -0.21
N VAL A 253 -6.91 6.19 -0.86
CA VAL A 253 -6.97 6.55 -2.27
C VAL A 253 -7.31 5.24 -2.93
N GLY A 254 -8.61 5.05 -3.21
CA GLY A 254 -9.16 3.95 -3.96
C GLY A 254 -8.53 3.97 -5.34
N THR A 255 -7.30 3.48 -5.42
CA THR A 255 -6.61 3.22 -6.67
C THR A 255 -7.17 1.91 -7.22
N PHE A 256 -7.07 1.74 -8.53
CA PHE A 256 -7.43 0.54 -9.29
C PHE A 256 -6.67 -0.74 -8.84
N LEU A 257 -5.93 -0.67 -7.74
CA LEU A 257 -5.02 -1.69 -7.23
C LEU A 257 -5.47 -2.02 -5.80
N SER A 258 -6.71 -2.52 -5.68
CA SER A 258 -7.44 -2.88 -4.46
C SER A 258 -6.78 -3.94 -3.56
N ASN A 259 -5.58 -4.37 -3.92
CA ASN A 259 -4.93 -5.55 -3.36
C ASN A 259 -3.76 -5.18 -2.43
N GLN A 260 -3.49 -3.89 -2.22
CA GLN A 260 -2.38 -3.44 -1.36
C GLN A 260 -2.88 -2.89 -0.03
N TRP A 261 -2.20 -3.36 1.01
CA TRP A 261 -2.32 -2.92 2.38
C TRP A 261 -1.95 -1.44 2.51
N GLU A 262 -2.84 -0.66 3.11
CA GLU A 262 -2.49 0.69 3.56
C GLU A 262 -1.64 0.60 4.82
N ASN A 263 -0.74 1.58 4.99
CA ASN A 263 0.04 1.63 6.22
C ASN A 263 -0.89 1.94 7.41
N PRO A 264 -1.04 1.02 8.39
CA PRO A 264 -1.93 1.19 9.54
C PRO A 264 -1.44 2.26 10.52
N ASN A 265 -0.26 2.83 10.28
CA ASN A 265 0.38 3.90 11.04
C ASN A 265 0.31 5.26 10.34
N ILE A 266 -0.45 5.43 9.25
CA ILE A 266 -0.65 6.77 8.66
C ILE A 266 -1.28 7.69 9.70
N VAL A 267 -0.76 8.91 9.82
CA VAL A 267 -1.27 9.92 10.74
C VAL A 267 -1.58 11.24 10.03
N ASN A 268 -2.45 12.03 10.66
CA ASN A 268 -2.57 13.44 10.36
C ASN A 268 -1.46 14.19 11.11
N THR A 269 -0.56 14.88 10.40
CA THR A 269 0.54 15.62 11.07
C THR A 269 0.06 16.89 11.77
N ASN A 270 -1.12 17.39 11.38
CA ASN A 270 -1.73 18.65 11.75
C ASN A 270 -0.83 19.87 11.46
N MET A 271 0.01 19.75 10.43
CA MET A 271 0.83 20.84 9.92
C MET A 271 0.16 21.44 8.69
N SER A 272 0.03 22.77 8.70
CA SER A 272 -0.48 23.56 7.59
C SER A 272 0.51 24.63 7.15
N PHE A 273 0.37 25.05 5.91
CA PHE A 273 1.25 25.97 5.23
C PHE A 273 0.43 27.05 4.56
N ARG A 274 0.91 28.29 4.68
CA ARG A 274 0.35 29.45 3.97
C ARG A 274 1.44 30.28 3.32
N LEU A 275 1.08 31.02 2.29
CA LEU A 275 2.00 31.94 1.64
C LEU A 275 2.31 33.12 2.57
N ALA A 276 3.58 33.50 2.66
CA ALA A 276 3.99 34.73 3.31
C ALA A 276 3.29 35.93 2.65
N THR A 277 2.77 36.87 3.43
CA THR A 277 2.14 38.09 2.87
C THR A 277 2.97 39.34 3.07
N GLN A 278 4.01 39.24 3.91
CA GLN A 278 4.89 40.34 4.28
C GLN A 278 6.35 39.94 4.09
N THR A 279 7.18 40.94 3.78
CA THR A 279 8.65 40.81 3.82
C THR A 279 9.13 40.72 5.28
N PRO A 280 10.41 40.33 5.51
CA PRO A 280 10.98 40.30 6.86
C PRO A 280 10.90 41.65 7.61
N ASP A 281 10.86 42.76 6.87
CA ASP A 281 10.71 44.12 7.41
C ASP A 281 9.25 44.53 7.69
N GLY A 282 8.27 43.65 7.42
CA GLY A 282 6.84 43.88 7.65
C GLY A 282 6.10 44.56 6.50
N ASN A 283 6.73 44.79 5.35
CA ASN A 283 6.08 45.39 4.18
C ASN A 283 5.26 44.34 3.42
N THR A 284 4.08 44.70 2.90
CA THR A 284 3.27 43.78 2.08
C THR A 284 4.00 43.37 0.80
N LEU A 285 4.00 42.07 0.49
CA LEU A 285 4.49 41.55 -0.77
C LEU A 285 3.57 41.91 -1.93
N ALA A 286 4.15 42.23 -3.10
CA ALA A 286 3.38 42.47 -4.32
C ALA A 286 2.57 41.23 -4.74
N THR A 287 3.16 40.05 -4.58
CA THR A 287 2.53 38.74 -4.79
C THR A 287 2.77 37.89 -3.55
N PRO A 288 1.73 37.41 -2.85
CA PRO A 288 1.88 36.57 -1.66
C PRO A 288 2.78 35.36 -1.93
N GLY A 289 3.76 35.17 -1.07
CA GLY A 289 4.67 34.03 -1.06
C GLY A 289 5.63 33.97 -2.24
N VAL A 290 5.81 35.06 -3.00
CA VAL A 290 6.69 35.08 -4.17
C VAL A 290 7.73 36.18 -4.08
N ARG A 291 8.97 35.82 -4.41
CA ARG A 291 10.08 36.74 -4.58
C ARG A 291 11.00 36.28 -5.71
N SER A 292 11.50 37.21 -6.49
CA SER A 292 12.63 36.95 -7.40
C SER A 292 13.94 36.92 -6.61
N ALA A 293 14.68 35.83 -6.71
CA ALA A 293 16.00 35.71 -6.13
C ALA A 293 17.03 36.51 -6.93
N THR A 294 17.92 37.21 -6.24
CA THR A 294 19.10 37.81 -6.86
C THR A 294 20.08 36.68 -7.22
N ALA A 295 20.37 36.53 -8.51
CA ALA A 295 21.25 35.48 -9.04
C ALA A 295 22.21 36.06 -10.10
N PRO A 296 23.41 35.47 -10.28
CA PRO A 296 24.34 35.88 -11.33
C PRO A 296 23.71 35.74 -12.73
N ALA A 297 24.23 36.47 -13.72
CA ALA A 297 23.71 36.41 -15.10
C ALA A 297 23.92 35.03 -15.76
N GLU A 298 24.92 34.27 -15.32
CA GLU A 298 25.28 32.94 -15.83
C GLU A 298 24.45 31.82 -15.18
N ASP A 299 24.16 30.76 -15.93
CA ASP A 299 23.33 29.65 -15.46
C ASP A 299 23.98 28.90 -14.30
N ILE A 300 23.11 28.41 -13.41
CA ILE A 300 23.51 27.75 -12.18
C ILE A 300 23.62 26.27 -12.50
N THR A 301 24.83 25.75 -12.45
CA THR A 301 25.14 24.37 -12.84
C THR A 301 25.76 23.57 -11.70
N THR A 302 26.08 24.22 -10.56
CA THR A 302 26.66 23.56 -9.40
C THR A 302 25.92 23.89 -8.10
N VAL A 303 26.02 22.99 -7.13
CA VAL A 303 25.41 23.17 -5.80
C VAL A 303 26.02 24.35 -5.05
N GLU A 304 27.32 24.64 -5.24
CA GLU A 304 27.99 25.78 -4.62
C GLU A 304 27.39 27.12 -5.09
N GLN A 305 27.09 27.24 -6.39
CA GLN A 305 26.44 28.42 -6.94
C GLN A 305 25.02 28.61 -6.36
N LEU A 306 24.29 27.50 -6.15
CA LEU A 306 23.00 27.53 -5.46
C LEU A 306 23.17 28.03 -4.01
N TYR A 307 24.17 27.55 -3.27
CA TYR A 307 24.42 28.00 -1.91
C TYR A 307 24.71 29.51 -1.80
N ASP A 308 25.45 30.07 -2.75
CA ASP A 308 25.70 31.52 -2.74
C ASP A 308 24.42 32.33 -2.99
N ILE A 309 23.53 31.82 -3.84
CA ILE A 309 22.19 32.40 -4.04
C ILE A 309 21.33 32.25 -2.78
N VAL A 310 21.36 31.09 -2.14
CA VAL A 310 20.62 30.85 -0.89
C VAL A 310 21.10 31.84 0.18
N LYS A 311 22.41 31.96 0.42
CA LYS A 311 22.98 32.92 1.40
C LYS A 311 22.52 34.36 1.16
N LEU A 312 22.48 34.79 -0.09
CA LEU A 312 22.12 36.16 -0.44
C LEU A 312 20.62 36.43 -0.29
N ASN A 313 19.79 35.40 -0.48
CA ASN A 313 18.35 35.57 -0.59
C ASN A 313 17.56 35.00 0.59
N ASN A 314 18.16 34.22 1.49
CA ASN A 314 17.43 33.54 2.54
C ASN A 314 16.71 34.54 3.45
N TRP A 315 15.42 34.34 3.66
CA TRP A 315 14.71 35.03 4.73
C TRP A 315 14.95 34.30 6.04
N ASP A 316 14.66 34.99 7.16
CA ASP A 316 14.84 34.45 8.50
C ASP A 316 14.21 33.05 8.62
N PRO A 317 15.04 31.99 8.76
CA PRO A 317 14.56 30.62 8.74
C PRO A 317 13.75 30.26 9.99
N ASN A 318 13.73 31.12 11.01
CA ASN A 318 12.87 30.98 12.18
C ASN A 318 11.45 31.49 11.94
N LYS A 319 11.20 32.17 10.80
CA LYS A 319 9.88 32.71 10.44
C LYS A 319 9.32 32.10 9.17
N TYR A 320 10.19 31.77 8.21
CA TYR A 320 9.77 31.34 6.88
C TYR A 320 10.42 30.01 6.47
N ILE A 321 9.65 29.17 5.78
CA ILE A 321 10.19 28.08 4.97
C ILE A 321 10.61 28.68 3.63
N ASN A 322 11.91 28.68 3.36
CA ASN A 322 12.50 29.21 2.13
C ASN A 322 12.57 28.12 1.06
N ILE A 323 11.75 28.23 0.01
CA ILE A 323 11.73 27.29 -1.12
C ILE A 323 12.30 28.00 -2.36
N TYR A 324 13.31 27.41 -2.98
CA TYR A 324 13.95 27.91 -4.19
C TYR A 324 13.47 27.12 -5.41
N VAL A 325 13.11 27.84 -6.47
CA VAL A 325 12.65 27.29 -7.74
C VAL A 325 13.55 27.84 -8.84
N GLY A 326 14.15 26.96 -9.65
CA GLY A 326 15.20 27.33 -10.60
C GLY A 326 15.55 26.18 -11.57
N PRO A 327 16.57 26.36 -12.41
CA PRO A 327 16.87 25.40 -13.48
C PRO A 327 17.18 23.98 -12.98
N LEU A 328 16.77 22.97 -13.75
CA LEU A 328 16.93 21.52 -13.48
C LEU A 328 18.36 20.98 -13.50
N SER A 329 19.35 21.82 -13.81
CA SER A 329 20.77 21.41 -13.83
C SER A 329 21.29 20.97 -12.46
N ILE A 330 20.56 21.26 -11.39
CA ILE A 330 20.86 20.82 -10.02
C ILE A 330 19.74 19.89 -9.55
N PRO A 331 20.07 18.74 -8.94
CA PRO A 331 19.06 17.88 -8.33
C PRO A 331 18.30 18.60 -7.20
N PRO A 332 17.00 18.31 -7.02
CA PRO A 332 16.26 18.77 -5.85
C PRO A 332 16.99 18.41 -4.54
N SER A 333 17.03 19.34 -3.60
CA SER A 333 17.71 19.15 -2.32
C SER A 333 17.02 19.93 -1.21
N ALA A 334 17.18 19.49 0.04
CA ALA A 334 16.72 20.23 1.21
C ALA A 334 17.77 20.14 2.31
N SER A 335 17.90 21.21 3.09
CA SER A 335 18.72 21.19 4.30
C SER A 335 18.08 20.30 5.36
N LEU A 336 18.86 19.40 5.97
CA LEU A 336 18.45 18.69 7.18
C LEU A 336 18.48 19.65 8.38
N PRO A 337 17.63 19.43 9.40
CA PRO A 337 17.61 20.26 10.60
C PRO A 337 18.86 20.04 11.46
N VAL A 338 19.32 21.12 12.10
CA VAL A 338 20.37 21.08 13.13
C VAL A 338 19.71 21.20 14.50
N LEU A 339 20.02 20.27 15.39
CA LEU A 339 19.38 20.14 16.70
C LEU A 339 20.24 20.74 17.81
N GLU A 340 19.60 21.36 18.81
CA GLU A 340 20.28 21.88 20.01
C GLU A 340 20.80 20.80 20.96
N GLN A 341 20.22 19.60 20.92
CA GLN A 341 20.53 18.49 21.81
C GLN A 341 20.66 17.21 20.99
N GLU A 342 21.65 16.38 21.32
CA GLU A 342 21.74 15.02 20.77
C GLU A 342 20.54 14.22 21.21
N ARG A 343 19.75 13.71 20.25
CA ARG A 343 18.75 12.66 20.50
C ARG A 343 18.04 12.04 19.29
N LEU A 344 18.34 12.43 18.05
CA LEU A 344 17.84 11.71 16.87
C LEU A 344 18.97 11.20 16.00
N THR A 345 19.04 9.88 15.84
CA THR A 345 19.99 9.21 14.93
C THR A 345 19.87 9.79 13.52
N GLY A 346 21.01 10.01 12.87
CA GLY A 346 21.13 10.56 11.52
C GLY A 346 21.21 12.09 11.46
N LEU A 347 20.62 12.83 12.41
CA LEU A 347 20.63 14.30 12.38
C LEU A 347 21.86 14.88 13.08
N LYS A 348 22.38 15.97 12.50
CA LYS A 348 23.48 16.73 13.10
C LYS A 348 23.00 17.47 14.35
N THR A 349 23.87 17.51 15.34
CA THR A 349 23.74 18.39 16.50
C THR A 349 24.71 19.55 16.37
N ALA A 350 24.32 20.70 16.89
CA ALA A 350 25.21 21.83 16.93
C ALA A 350 26.32 21.57 17.95
N ASP A 351 27.49 21.13 17.48
CA ASP A 351 28.72 21.30 18.25
C ASP A 351 29.01 22.80 18.35
N SER A 352 29.31 23.28 19.57
CA SER A 352 29.38 24.71 19.91
C SER A 352 30.34 25.55 19.05
N ASP A 353 31.21 24.89 18.27
CA ASP A 353 32.27 25.52 17.47
C ASP A 353 32.00 25.51 15.94
N GLU A 354 31.01 24.76 15.43
CA GLU A 354 30.71 24.64 13.99
C GLU A 354 29.45 25.40 13.52
N VAL A 355 28.66 25.97 14.44
CA VAL A 355 27.33 26.59 14.17
C VAL A 355 27.40 27.88 13.31
N PHE A 356 28.58 28.33 12.88
CA PHE A 356 28.74 29.59 12.14
C PHE A 356 29.32 29.43 10.72
N GLY A 357 29.38 28.20 10.19
CA GLY A 357 29.69 27.93 8.78
C GLY A 357 28.43 27.83 7.89
N ASN A 358 28.61 27.61 6.58
CA ASN A 358 27.54 27.41 5.57
C ASN A 358 26.46 26.37 5.97
N ASP A 359 26.66 25.59 7.03
CA ASP A 359 25.77 24.56 7.58
C ASP A 359 24.50 25.10 8.25
N THR A 360 24.32 26.42 8.39
CA THR A 360 23.07 27.03 8.90
C THR A 360 22.08 27.44 7.83
N LEU A 361 22.35 27.16 6.54
CA LEU A 361 21.45 27.53 5.45
C LEU A 361 20.24 26.59 5.45
N ASN A 362 19.09 27.13 5.82
CA ASN A 362 17.83 26.39 5.83
C ASN A 362 17.04 26.73 4.59
N TYR A 363 16.94 25.76 3.70
CA TYR A 363 16.32 25.93 2.41
C TYR A 363 15.78 24.60 1.88
N ILE A 364 14.86 24.73 0.94
CA ILE A 364 14.41 23.66 0.04
C ILE A 364 14.70 24.15 -1.38
N PHE A 365 15.25 23.30 -2.24
CA PHE A 365 15.39 23.53 -3.66
C PHE A 365 14.61 22.46 -4.42
N ASN A 366 13.57 22.87 -5.14
CA ASN A 366 12.65 21.95 -5.81
C ASN A 366 12.96 21.69 -7.28
N GLY A 367 14.03 22.28 -7.82
CA GLY A 367 14.24 22.32 -9.27
C GLY A 367 13.29 23.33 -9.93
N ASP A 368 12.77 23.00 -11.10
CA ASP A 368 11.99 23.91 -11.95
C ASP A 368 10.51 24.03 -11.58
N THR A 369 10.04 23.22 -10.63
CA THR A 369 8.65 23.27 -10.15
C THR A 369 8.58 23.59 -8.65
N PRO A 370 7.50 24.23 -8.16
CA PRO A 370 7.37 24.55 -6.74
C PRO A 370 6.93 23.36 -5.84
N TYR A 371 6.79 22.14 -6.37
CA TYR A 371 6.11 21.02 -5.68
C TYR A 371 7.03 19.85 -5.41
N ASN A 372 7.39 19.66 -4.15
CA ASN A 372 8.17 18.49 -3.77
C ASN A 372 7.94 18.15 -2.29
N SER A 373 6.90 17.36 -2.02
CA SER A 373 6.58 16.92 -0.66
C SER A 373 7.72 16.11 0.00
N ASN A 374 8.50 15.38 -0.80
CA ASN A 374 9.68 14.64 -0.33
C ASN A 374 10.75 15.60 0.23
N MET A 375 11.09 16.67 -0.50
CA MET A 375 12.03 17.68 -0.02
C MET A 375 11.52 18.42 1.22
N LEU A 376 10.21 18.68 1.30
CA LEU A 376 9.60 19.23 2.51
C LEU A 376 9.69 18.25 3.69
N GLY A 377 9.53 16.94 3.46
CA GLY A 377 9.81 15.89 4.44
C GLY A 377 11.26 15.91 4.94
N ARG A 378 12.25 15.98 4.02
CA ARG A 378 13.67 16.10 4.36
C ARG A 378 13.98 17.37 5.14
N PHE A 379 13.34 18.49 4.81
CA PHE A 379 13.47 19.73 5.57
C PHE A 379 13.04 19.57 7.05
N TRP A 380 12.09 18.67 7.31
CA TRP A 380 11.63 18.27 8.65
C TRP A 380 12.39 17.07 9.23
N GLY A 381 13.52 16.71 8.64
CA GLY A 381 14.43 15.68 9.16
C GLY A 381 14.04 14.25 8.83
N LEU A 382 13.10 14.03 7.90
CA LEU A 382 12.82 12.70 7.38
C LEU A 382 13.91 12.26 6.39
N TYR A 383 14.22 10.97 6.39
CA TYR A 383 15.17 10.38 5.45
C TYR A 383 14.43 9.71 4.30
N SER A 384 15.07 9.65 3.13
CA SER A 384 14.58 8.81 2.05
C SER A 384 14.54 7.36 2.50
N ASN A 385 13.49 6.62 2.16
CA ASN A 385 13.37 5.20 2.50
C ASN A 385 14.33 4.32 1.65
N TYR A 386 15.16 4.95 0.82
CA TYR A 386 15.66 4.34 -0.40
C TYR A 386 17.14 4.66 -0.76
N ASP A 387 17.62 5.89 -0.52
CA ASP A 387 18.84 6.41 -1.19
C ASP A 387 20.00 6.85 -0.29
N GLU A 388 19.79 6.97 1.02
CA GLU A 388 20.85 7.44 1.90
C GLU A 388 21.56 6.24 2.52
N VAL A 389 22.71 5.88 1.92
CA VAL A 389 23.68 4.97 2.56
C VAL A 389 24.09 5.63 3.87
N ASN A 390 23.35 5.31 4.92
CA ASN A 390 23.73 5.54 6.29
C ASN A 390 24.99 4.70 6.50
N ASN A 391 26.16 5.30 6.28
CA ASN A 391 27.49 4.73 6.53
C ASN A 391 27.72 4.53 8.05
N PHE A 392 26.74 3.99 8.77
CA PHE A 392 26.97 3.40 10.07
C PHE A 392 27.55 2.02 9.84
N PRO A 393 28.79 1.74 10.27
CA PRO A 393 29.29 0.38 10.29
C PRO A 393 28.40 -0.42 11.24
N VAL A 394 27.45 -1.18 10.69
CA VAL A 394 26.70 -2.17 11.48
C VAL A 394 27.72 -3.22 11.92
N PRO A 395 28.07 -3.32 13.22
CA PRO A 395 29.05 -4.30 13.67
C PRO A 395 28.40 -5.68 13.54
N GLY A 396 28.79 -6.44 12.52
CA GLY A 396 28.40 -7.85 12.38
C GLY A 396 27.48 -8.20 11.20
N SER A 397 27.14 -7.28 10.31
CA SER A 397 26.38 -7.60 9.08
C SER A 397 27.28 -8.17 7.97
N ASN A 398 28.13 -9.14 8.30
CA ASN A 398 28.68 -10.04 7.30
C ASN A 398 27.67 -11.18 7.13
N CYS A 399 26.81 -11.13 6.12
CA CYS A 399 26.03 -12.28 5.68
C CYS A 399 27.02 -13.38 5.23
N PRO A 400 27.27 -14.44 6.04
CA PRO A 400 28.20 -15.49 5.67
C PRO A 400 27.41 -16.48 4.80
N GLY A 401 27.55 -16.38 3.48
CA GLY A 401 26.89 -17.35 2.58
C GLY A 401 27.04 -17.12 1.08
N ILE A 402 27.31 -15.89 0.63
CA ILE A 402 27.41 -15.59 -0.81
C ILE A 402 28.86 -15.23 -1.14
N VAL A 403 29.74 -16.23 -1.12
CA VAL A 403 31.14 -16.06 -1.50
C VAL A 403 31.48 -17.12 -2.54
N GLN A 404 31.36 -16.78 -3.83
CA GLN A 404 32.45 -17.03 -4.80
C GLN A 404 32.26 -16.58 -6.26
N ALA A 405 31.10 -16.10 -6.73
CA ALA A 405 30.94 -15.84 -8.18
C ALA A 405 30.70 -14.38 -8.62
N VAL A 406 30.38 -13.44 -7.72
CA VAL A 406 29.98 -12.06 -8.10
C VAL A 406 30.87 -10.97 -7.47
N GLN A 407 32.05 -11.36 -6.97
CA GLN A 407 32.90 -10.49 -6.15
C GLN A 407 33.78 -9.48 -6.91
N THR A 408 33.56 -9.23 -8.21
CA THR A 408 34.41 -8.30 -8.97
C THR A 408 33.75 -7.01 -9.46
N SER A 409 32.49 -6.71 -9.08
CA SER A 409 31.89 -5.41 -9.49
C SER A 409 30.69 -4.90 -8.68
N PHE A 410 30.16 -5.65 -7.70
CA PHE A 410 28.98 -5.21 -6.94
C PHE A 410 29.27 -5.24 -5.43
N SER A 411 29.41 -4.06 -4.81
CA SER A 411 29.42 -3.94 -3.36
C SER A 411 27.99 -4.02 -2.83
N ILE A 412 27.55 -5.21 -2.43
CA ILE A 412 26.22 -5.51 -1.87
C ILE A 412 26.12 -5.06 -0.39
N ASN A 413 26.76 -3.95 -0.02
CA ASN A 413 26.87 -3.47 1.37
C ASN A 413 25.71 -2.53 1.79
N GLY A 414 24.54 -2.57 1.14
CA GLY A 414 23.47 -1.58 1.34
C GLY A 414 22.03 -2.13 1.39
N MET A 415 21.83 -3.42 1.68
CA MET A 415 20.51 -4.05 1.45
C MET A 415 19.45 -3.78 2.53
N CYS A 416 19.80 -3.24 3.69
CA CYS A 416 18.83 -2.79 4.70
C CYS A 416 19.22 -1.38 5.14
N MET A 417 18.65 -0.36 4.51
CA MET A 417 18.78 1.02 4.96
C MET A 417 17.64 1.32 5.94
N ASP A 418 18.00 1.86 7.09
CA ASP A 418 17.07 2.31 8.13
C ASP A 418 16.82 3.82 7.94
N ASP A 419 15.56 4.21 7.75
CA ASP A 419 15.13 5.62 7.73
C ASP A 419 14.86 6.16 9.15
N PHE A 420 15.17 5.33 10.17
CA PHE A 420 14.97 5.53 11.59
C PHE A 420 13.49 5.62 12.00
N CYS A 421 12.59 5.06 11.18
CA CYS A 421 11.17 4.94 11.45
C CYS A 421 10.79 3.45 11.43
N SER A 422 10.37 2.90 12.56
CA SER A 422 10.08 1.47 12.66
C SER A 422 8.76 1.05 12.00
N ASP A 423 7.93 2.02 11.63
CA ASP A 423 6.63 1.82 10.98
C ASP A 423 6.61 2.16 9.48
N THR A 424 7.78 2.38 8.89
CA THR A 424 8.02 2.39 7.44
C THR A 424 8.71 1.09 7.05
N TYR A 425 8.53 0.67 5.79
CA TYR A 425 9.22 -0.51 5.29
C TYR A 425 10.63 -0.15 4.82
N SER A 426 11.58 -1.06 5.04
CA SER A 426 12.93 -0.95 4.50
C SER A 426 12.93 -1.34 3.01
N TYR A 427 13.21 -0.40 2.10
CA TYR A 427 13.25 -0.72 0.67
C TYR A 427 14.61 -1.30 0.27
N LEU A 428 14.58 -2.23 -0.70
CA LEU A 428 15.78 -2.58 -1.44
C LEU A 428 16.16 -1.45 -2.39
N SER A 429 17.41 -1.03 -2.34
CA SER A 429 17.93 0.02 -3.20
C SER A 429 17.78 -0.32 -4.74
N ARG A 430 16.89 0.29 -5.56
CA ARG A 430 16.96 0.79 -6.97
C ARG A 430 18.37 1.13 -7.49
N SER A 431 19.42 1.10 -6.68
CA SER A 431 20.83 1.19 -7.08
C SER A 431 21.33 -0.05 -7.80
N ALA A 432 20.44 -0.95 -8.23
CA ALA A 432 20.77 -1.91 -9.26
C ALA A 432 20.64 -1.22 -10.65
N PRO A 433 21.74 -0.99 -11.39
CA PRO A 433 21.70 -0.65 -12.83
C PRO A 433 20.89 -1.67 -13.66
N PHE A 434 20.48 -2.78 -13.04
CA PHE A 434 19.53 -3.76 -13.55
C PHE A 434 18.17 -3.15 -13.94
N PHE A 435 17.54 -2.32 -13.11
CA PHE A 435 16.17 -1.81 -13.38
C PHE A 435 16.13 -0.81 -14.55
N ASP A 436 17.13 0.07 -14.63
CA ASP A 436 17.30 0.97 -15.78
C ASP A 436 17.71 0.19 -17.06
N ALA A 437 18.51 -0.87 -16.93
CA ALA A 437 18.91 -1.70 -18.08
C ALA A 437 17.77 -2.53 -18.68
N ILE A 438 16.72 -2.83 -17.91
CA ILE A 438 15.51 -3.53 -18.40
C ILE A 438 14.35 -2.60 -18.73
N GLY A 439 14.53 -1.27 -18.64
CA GLY A 439 13.49 -0.28 -18.96
C GLY A 439 12.31 -0.26 -17.99
N VAL A 440 12.48 -0.80 -16.78
CA VAL A 440 11.44 -0.81 -15.75
C VAL A 440 11.58 0.46 -14.91
N HIS A 441 11.04 1.55 -15.44
CA HIS A 441 11.04 2.86 -14.76
C HIS A 441 9.89 3.00 -13.74
N ASP A 442 8.88 2.14 -13.83
CA ASP A 442 7.73 2.06 -12.92
C ASP A 442 7.60 0.63 -12.35
N LEU A 443 7.99 0.46 -11.08
CA LEU A 443 7.71 -0.74 -10.28
C LEU A 443 6.19 -0.98 -10.07
N ALA A 444 5.33 -0.05 -10.51
CA ALA A 444 3.89 -0.12 -10.33
C ALA A 444 3.18 -1.12 -11.27
N VAL A 445 3.83 -1.63 -12.34
CA VAL A 445 3.15 -2.38 -13.42
C VAL A 445 3.72 -3.77 -13.70
N VAL A 446 4.87 -4.17 -13.13
CA VAL A 446 5.46 -5.48 -13.46
C VAL A 446 5.00 -6.55 -12.48
N GLY A 447 3.75 -7.01 -12.66
CA GLY A 447 3.15 -8.08 -11.87
C GLY A 447 3.78 -9.46 -12.08
N ASP A 448 4.50 -9.69 -13.19
CA ASP A 448 4.80 -11.06 -13.63
C ASP A 448 6.28 -11.40 -13.93
N THR A 449 7.23 -10.46 -13.76
CA THR A 449 8.64 -10.71 -14.15
C THR A 449 9.70 -10.14 -13.20
N ILE A 450 9.42 -10.08 -11.90
CA ILE A 450 10.49 -9.92 -10.91
C ILE A 450 11.10 -11.31 -10.66
N PRO A 451 12.41 -11.53 -10.87
CA PRO A 451 13.05 -12.81 -10.55
C PRO A 451 12.78 -13.23 -9.11
N SER A 452 12.50 -14.52 -8.87
CA SER A 452 12.20 -15.07 -7.54
C SER A 452 13.26 -14.75 -6.49
N GLU A 453 14.50 -14.57 -6.91
CA GLU A 453 15.64 -14.18 -6.08
C GLU A 453 15.49 -12.75 -5.52
N CYS A 454 14.96 -11.79 -6.29
CA CYS A 454 14.69 -10.43 -5.82
C CYS A 454 13.50 -10.39 -4.85
N PHE A 455 12.50 -11.24 -5.06
CA PHE A 455 11.38 -11.41 -4.11
C PHE A 455 11.85 -11.96 -2.76
N GLN A 456 12.76 -12.95 -2.78
CA GLN A 456 13.29 -13.52 -1.54
C GLN A 456 14.06 -12.48 -0.74
N ILE A 457 14.90 -11.66 -1.39
CA ILE A 457 15.64 -10.60 -0.71
C ILE A 457 14.69 -9.53 -0.16
N ALA A 458 13.64 -9.15 -0.91
CA ALA A 458 12.64 -8.19 -0.41
C ALA A 458 11.90 -8.73 0.81
N ARG A 459 11.59 -10.03 0.81
CA ARG A 459 11.01 -10.75 1.95
C ARG A 459 11.98 -10.83 3.13
N ASP A 460 13.26 -11.06 2.88
CA ASP A 460 14.28 -11.14 3.94
C ASP A 460 14.55 -9.77 4.59
N CYS A 461 14.40 -8.66 3.84
CA CYS A 461 14.51 -7.30 4.37
C CYS A 461 13.24 -6.82 5.09
N ASN A 462 12.04 -7.15 4.58
CA ASN A 462 10.77 -6.62 5.09
C ASN A 462 9.93 -7.60 5.91
N GLY A 463 10.36 -8.86 6.05
CA GLY A 463 9.57 -9.92 6.70
C GLY A 463 8.27 -10.29 5.96
N SER A 464 7.95 -9.64 4.85
CA SER A 464 6.69 -9.79 4.10
C SER A 464 6.94 -9.94 2.60
N SER A 465 6.12 -10.76 1.93
CA SER A 465 6.18 -11.02 0.49
C SER A 465 5.57 -9.88 -0.37
N THR A 466 4.98 -8.87 0.28
CA THR A 466 4.20 -7.84 -0.42
C THR A 466 5.11 -6.81 -1.08
N ILE A 467 5.01 -6.64 -2.39
CA ILE A 467 5.62 -5.51 -3.11
C ILE A 467 4.84 -4.25 -2.74
N PHE A 468 5.47 -3.34 -1.99
CA PHE A 468 4.86 -2.08 -1.57
C PHE A 468 5.07 -0.98 -2.61
N LYS A 469 4.00 -0.24 -2.91
CA LYS A 469 4.09 0.95 -3.77
C LYS A 469 4.63 2.16 -3.02
N VAL A 470 5.20 3.07 -3.80
CA VAL A 470 5.73 4.39 -3.44
C VAL A 470 4.58 5.30 -2.97
N LYS A 471 4.09 5.11 -1.74
CA LYS A 471 3.01 5.91 -1.13
C LYS A 471 3.48 6.83 -0.02
N ASN A 472 4.58 6.47 0.62
CA ASN A 472 5.21 7.32 1.59
C ASN A 472 5.81 8.53 0.86
N ILE A 473 5.73 9.70 1.48
CA ILE A 473 6.36 10.92 0.93
C ILE A 473 7.88 10.77 0.76
N MET A 474 8.49 9.79 1.44
CA MET A 474 9.92 9.53 1.44
C MET A 474 10.40 8.45 0.45
N ASP A 475 9.52 7.83 -0.34
CA ASP A 475 9.86 6.66 -1.18
C ASP A 475 10.63 6.96 -2.48
N ASP A 476 10.41 8.11 -3.15
CA ASP A 476 11.12 8.47 -4.41
C ASP A 476 11.56 9.95 -4.31
N PRO A 477 12.84 10.30 -4.50
CA PRO A 477 13.27 11.69 -4.56
C PRO A 477 12.87 12.29 -5.92
N GLY A 478 11.73 12.99 -5.96
CA GLY A 478 11.26 13.61 -7.20
C GLY A 478 10.08 14.53 -6.95
N VAL A 479 9.77 15.40 -7.92
CA VAL A 479 8.59 16.25 -7.88
C VAL A 479 7.33 15.40 -7.69
N ASP A 480 6.31 15.95 -7.04
CA ASP A 480 5.04 15.24 -6.86
C ASP A 480 4.41 15.00 -8.25
N LYS A 481 4.56 13.77 -8.78
CA LYS A 481 4.03 13.40 -10.10
C LYS A 481 2.51 13.38 -10.03
N GLU A 482 1.86 14.19 -10.86
CA GLU A 482 0.43 14.07 -11.12
C GLU A 482 0.23 13.00 -12.21
N PHE A 483 -0.47 11.91 -11.88
CA PHE A 483 -1.00 11.04 -12.94
C PHE A 483 -2.18 11.75 -13.59
N VAL A 484 -2.02 12.13 -14.86
CA VAL A 484 -3.14 12.56 -15.70
C VAL A 484 -3.84 11.28 -16.18
N ASP A 485 -5.00 10.98 -15.61
CA ASP A 485 -5.86 9.93 -16.16
C ASP A 485 -6.33 10.38 -17.56
N ASN A 486 -6.34 9.45 -18.52
CA ASN A 486 -6.74 9.70 -19.91
C ASN A 486 -8.20 10.20 -20.05
N ASN A 487 -8.98 10.11 -18.97
CA ASN A 487 -10.35 10.60 -18.87
C ASN A 487 -10.48 12.00 -18.26
N ALA A 488 -9.67 12.98 -18.67
CA ALA A 488 -9.87 14.45 -18.64
C ALA A 488 -10.48 15.15 -17.39
N GLN A 489 -10.78 14.46 -16.30
CA GLN A 489 -11.21 15.03 -15.03
C GLN A 489 -10.00 15.08 -14.12
N LEU A 490 -9.47 16.30 -13.98
CA LEU A 490 -8.37 16.73 -13.13
C LEU A 490 -8.61 16.36 -11.66
N THR A 491 -8.46 15.09 -11.31
CA THR A 491 -8.08 14.71 -9.96
C THR A 491 -6.62 14.31 -10.07
N ALA A 492 -5.74 15.22 -9.65
CA ALA A 492 -4.32 14.95 -9.49
C ALA A 492 -4.19 13.76 -8.52
N ARG A 493 -4.11 12.53 -9.05
CA ARG A 493 -3.86 11.36 -8.23
C ARG A 493 -2.39 11.34 -7.92
N ARG A 494 -2.06 11.81 -6.72
CA ARG A 494 -0.72 11.76 -6.16
C ARG A 494 -0.45 10.35 -5.72
N THR A 495 0.70 9.82 -6.08
CA THR A 495 1.13 8.51 -5.60
C THR A 495 1.61 8.56 -4.16
N ARG A 496 2.21 9.69 -3.73
CA ARG A 496 2.77 9.88 -2.39
C ARG A 496 1.94 10.84 -1.55
N ASN A 497 1.35 10.35 -0.47
CA ASN A 497 0.54 11.15 0.44
C ASN A 497 0.50 10.59 1.88
N GLU A 498 1.37 9.63 2.20
CA GLU A 498 1.41 8.98 3.49
C GLU A 498 2.59 9.52 4.32
N ILE A 499 2.28 9.92 5.55
CA ILE A 499 3.25 10.19 6.62
C ILE A 499 2.88 9.26 7.78
N THR A 500 3.83 8.48 8.26
CA THR A 500 3.61 7.51 9.33
C THR A 500 3.73 8.14 10.71
N TYR A 501 3.34 7.39 11.73
CA TYR A 501 3.39 7.80 13.12
C TYR A 501 4.84 8.13 13.54
N ASP A 502 5.82 7.27 13.23
CA ASP A 502 7.22 7.51 13.62
C ASP A 502 7.83 8.66 12.84
N GLN A 503 7.52 8.80 11.55
CA GLN A 503 7.91 9.97 10.77
C GLN A 503 7.37 11.26 11.42
N ARG A 504 6.11 11.27 11.84
CA ARG A 504 5.54 12.43 12.51
C ARG A 504 6.14 12.71 13.89
N GLU A 505 6.45 11.68 14.67
CA GLU A 505 7.16 11.83 15.95
C GLU A 505 8.57 12.40 15.74
N ARG A 506 9.26 11.98 14.69
CA ARG A 506 10.54 12.53 14.29
C ARG A 506 10.43 14.01 13.92
N MET A 507 9.44 14.37 13.09
CA MET A 507 9.16 15.78 12.76
C MET A 507 8.81 16.60 14.00
N ARG A 508 8.07 16.02 14.96
CA ARG A 508 7.74 16.68 16.24
C ARG A 508 9.02 17.03 17.01
N PHE A 509 9.93 16.07 17.11
CA PHE A 509 11.19 16.31 17.79
C PHE A 509 11.98 17.45 17.12
N VAL A 510 12.01 17.49 15.78
CA VAL A 510 12.61 18.60 15.02
C VAL A 510 11.91 19.93 15.33
N ILE A 511 10.58 19.96 15.39
CA ILE A 511 9.81 21.15 15.76
C ILE A 511 10.21 21.66 17.16
N ASP A 512 10.41 20.75 18.10
CA ASP A 512 10.72 21.08 19.50
C ASP A 512 12.18 21.51 19.73
N HIS A 513 13.14 21.05 18.89
CA HIS A 513 14.58 21.16 19.17
C HIS A 513 15.44 21.75 18.04
N ALA A 514 14.90 22.05 16.87
CA ALA A 514 15.68 22.64 15.79
C ALA A 514 16.03 24.11 16.07
N ILE A 515 17.30 24.46 15.86
CA ILE A 515 17.83 25.80 16.13
C ILE A 515 17.29 26.84 15.14
N ASN A 516 17.05 26.41 13.90
CA ASN A 516 16.89 27.28 12.75
C ASN A 516 15.75 26.81 11.82
N ARG A 517 14.54 26.71 12.38
CA ARG A 517 13.31 26.28 11.69
C ARG A 517 12.15 27.17 12.10
N PRO A 518 11.12 27.33 11.24
CA PRO A 518 9.97 28.18 11.52
C PRO A 518 8.99 27.47 12.44
N THR A 519 9.43 27.20 13.66
CA THR A 519 8.66 26.49 14.69
C THR A 519 8.05 27.50 15.66
N PRO A 520 6.95 27.16 16.35
CA PRO A 520 6.37 28.04 17.38
C PRO A 520 7.36 28.43 18.48
N ARG A 521 8.42 27.65 18.67
CA ARG A 521 9.49 27.91 19.63
C ARG A 521 10.42 29.04 19.17
N ASN A 522 10.68 29.15 17.87
CA ASN A 522 11.67 30.07 17.31
C ASN A 522 11.06 31.41 16.83
N GLN A 523 9.74 31.51 16.78
CA GLN A 523 8.98 32.74 16.53
C GLN A 523 8.83 33.57 17.80
#